data_AF-A0A078J9C7-F1
#
_entry.id   AF-A0A078J9C7-F1
#
_cell.length_a   1.000
_cell.length_b   1.000
_cell.length_c   1.000
_cell.angle_alpha   90.00
_cell.angle_beta   90.00
_cell.angle_gamma   90.00
#
_symmetry.space_group_name_H-M   'P 1'
#
loop_
_entity.id
_entity.type
_entity.pdbx_description
1 polymer ?
#
loop_
_entity_poly.entity_id
_entity_poly.type
_entity_poly.pdbx_seq_one_letter_code
_entity_poly.pdbx_strand_id
1 'polypeptide(L)'
;MDSSDQADRISNLPDVLLVLIISCLSFKECVQTCALSKRWRSVYLETRNVSFKETDFWSPSVDANPVRNALGRIVFVDYVRHWVTRIHDQPIDTLEISISYPKTYLDLIESLIAFAVRKKVKNLVLDFSNHAWRTFHDVKCQDLVVEIPQSVYDLTSLESLKVAACMDFDPAKLSNLGKLKSVSFGWMELKNPEPLLKTSRIESLSMNDCWGLDFELVSGDMREVAIKNCDFFLNCTFDLPRVDILKYSGDILRFEFDKMNTIISEVEFDFRVLDNKIDESNDPNTAEGGMLCHLLNNLLDNGGRSATTLTVCPFLLKMIPRSNLHFLRPMETKHLVLKTELHPREFNGIRLLLMNCPNLETLTIDLLPPSPIATASSYAGIDPQTYWMPNISYECQRETLKAVIVKNFIGGAKELHIVKFFIRSGYDRLERVELYMPFDLDNGQMVFARAKSEMLQRSANHLQVLVHNS
;
A
#
# COMPACT_ATOMS: atom_id res chain seq x y z
N MET A 1 36.04 -46.22 -10.89
CA MET A 1 36.16 -45.37 -9.68
C MET A 1 35.72 -43.98 -10.13
N ASP A 2 34.43 -43.69 -9.98
CA ASP A 2 33.86 -42.43 -10.47
C ASP A 2 34.07 -41.32 -9.44
N SER A 3 34.74 -40.26 -9.90
CA SER A 3 35.07 -39.06 -9.14
C SER A 3 33.95 -38.02 -9.27
N SER A 4 32.86 -38.18 -8.51
CA SER A 4 31.84 -37.12 -8.37
C SER A 4 31.37 -36.90 -6.94
N ASP A 5 32.26 -37.14 -5.95
CA ASP A 5 32.02 -36.81 -4.54
C ASP A 5 32.50 -35.38 -4.23
N GLN A 6 32.24 -34.43 -5.14
CA GLN A 6 32.51 -33.02 -4.87
C GLN A 6 31.41 -32.53 -3.94
N ALA A 7 31.67 -32.64 -2.63
CA ALA A 7 30.76 -32.23 -1.57
C ALA A 7 30.13 -30.88 -1.89
N ASP A 8 28.79 -30.85 -1.91
CA ASP A 8 28.01 -29.65 -2.18
C ASP A 8 28.53 -28.48 -1.33
N ARG A 9 28.77 -27.34 -2.00
CA ARG A 9 29.39 -26.16 -1.39
C ARG A 9 28.55 -25.61 -0.23
N ILE A 10 27.22 -25.76 -0.30
CA ILE A 10 26.31 -25.33 0.77
C ILE A 10 26.44 -26.24 1.99
N SER A 11 26.55 -27.56 1.77
CA SER A 11 26.74 -28.54 2.82
C SER A 11 28.01 -28.32 3.67
N ASN A 12 29.03 -27.66 3.10
CA ASN A 12 30.29 -27.32 3.78
C ASN A 12 30.25 -26.00 4.57
N LEU A 13 29.18 -25.20 4.47
CA LEU A 13 29.09 -23.93 5.20
C LEU A 13 28.93 -24.18 6.71
N PRO A 14 29.54 -23.37 7.60
CA PRO A 14 29.27 -23.40 9.04
C PRO A 14 27.81 -23.04 9.38
N ASP A 15 27.29 -23.53 10.51
CA ASP A 15 25.89 -23.31 10.92
C ASP A 15 25.54 -21.83 11.02
N VAL A 16 26.47 -20.98 11.48
CA VAL A 16 26.27 -19.53 11.54
C VAL A 16 25.92 -18.93 10.18
N LEU A 17 26.53 -19.43 9.09
CA LEU A 17 26.21 -18.95 7.74
C LEU A 17 24.87 -19.50 7.26
N LEU A 18 24.51 -20.73 7.64
CA LEU A 18 23.19 -21.29 7.32
C LEU A 18 22.08 -20.53 8.04
N VAL A 19 22.30 -20.13 9.31
CA VAL A 19 21.38 -19.28 10.08
C VAL A 19 21.23 -17.90 9.44
N LEU A 20 22.32 -17.31 8.94
CA LEU A 20 22.25 -16.05 8.19
C LEU A 20 21.44 -16.23 6.89
N ILE A 21 21.66 -17.31 6.14
CA ILE A 21 20.87 -17.60 4.93
C ILE A 21 19.38 -17.68 5.25
N ILE A 22 18.96 -18.48 6.23
CA ILE A 22 17.53 -18.59 6.56
C ILE A 22 16.94 -17.29 7.11
N SER A 23 17.75 -16.41 7.71
CA SER A 23 17.27 -15.11 8.20
C SER A 23 16.89 -14.15 7.08
N CYS A 24 17.37 -14.41 5.86
CA CYS A 24 17.00 -13.68 4.65
C CYS A 24 15.76 -14.27 3.95
N LEU A 25 15.23 -15.39 4.43
CA LEU A 25 14.07 -16.07 3.86
C LEU A 25 12.79 -15.70 4.62
N SER A 26 11.63 -15.79 3.95
CA SER A 26 10.35 -15.82 4.67
C SER A 26 10.30 -17.04 5.58
N PHE A 27 9.46 -17.01 6.62
CA PHE A 27 9.33 -18.16 7.53
C PHE A 27 8.91 -19.44 6.79
N LYS A 28 8.04 -19.32 5.78
CA LYS A 28 7.62 -20.45 4.94
C LYS A 28 8.80 -21.07 4.17
N GLU A 29 9.59 -20.24 3.49
CA GLU A 29 10.78 -20.68 2.75
C GLU A 29 11.84 -21.27 3.70
N CYS A 30 12.04 -20.64 4.86
CA CYS A 30 12.91 -21.15 5.92
C CYS A 30 12.48 -22.56 6.35
N VAL A 31 11.20 -22.81 6.61
CA VAL A 31 10.68 -24.13 6.97
C VAL A 31 10.92 -25.14 5.84
N GLN A 32 10.75 -24.77 4.58
CA GLN A 32 11.01 -25.66 3.43
C GLN A 32 12.46 -26.14 3.37
N THR A 33 13.43 -25.38 3.88
CA THR A 33 14.83 -25.81 3.94
C THR A 33 15.04 -27.08 4.76
N CYS A 34 14.13 -27.43 5.69
CA CYS A 34 14.24 -28.65 6.49
C CYS A 34 14.22 -29.95 5.65
N ALA A 35 13.74 -29.87 4.40
CA ALA A 35 13.75 -30.97 3.44
C ALA A 35 15.13 -31.22 2.79
N LEU A 36 16.05 -30.25 2.84
CA LEU A 36 17.35 -30.32 2.16
C LEU A 36 18.27 -31.38 2.76
N SER A 37 18.38 -31.44 4.09
CA SER A 37 19.15 -32.48 4.78
C SER A 37 18.78 -32.58 6.26
N LYS A 38 19.29 -33.62 6.95
CA LYS A 38 19.10 -33.78 8.39
C LYS A 38 19.59 -32.56 9.20
N ARG A 39 20.65 -31.89 8.73
CA ARG A 39 21.23 -30.70 9.36
C ARG A 39 20.28 -29.50 9.25
N TRP A 40 19.63 -29.31 8.11
CA TRP A 40 18.68 -28.22 7.93
C TRP A 40 17.43 -28.34 8.81
N ARG A 41 17.10 -29.56 9.28
CA ARG A 41 16.01 -29.78 10.24
C ARG A 41 16.29 -29.19 11.63
N SER A 42 17.54 -28.96 12.01
CA SER A 42 17.86 -28.22 13.23
C SER A 42 18.06 -26.73 12.92
N VAL A 43 18.70 -26.40 11.80
CA VAL A 43 19.00 -25.01 11.42
C VAL A 43 17.74 -24.16 11.29
N TYR A 44 16.66 -24.64 10.67
CA TYR A 44 15.46 -23.81 10.48
C TYR A 44 14.80 -23.38 11.80
N LEU A 45 15.03 -24.13 12.90
CA LEU A 45 14.54 -23.77 14.24
C LEU A 45 15.29 -22.60 14.88
N GLU A 46 16.46 -22.22 14.33
CA GLU A 46 17.24 -21.06 14.75
C GLU A 46 16.75 -19.74 14.11
N THR A 47 15.64 -19.78 13.36
CA THR A 47 15.01 -18.56 12.84
C THR A 47 14.51 -17.67 13.98
N ARG A 48 14.72 -16.36 13.81
CA ARG A 48 14.21 -15.34 14.74
C ARG A 48 12.90 -14.71 14.28
N ASN A 49 12.49 -14.98 13.04
CA ASN A 49 11.28 -14.46 12.43
C ASN A 49 10.31 -15.62 12.19
N VAL A 50 9.23 -15.63 12.95
CA VAL A 50 8.23 -16.70 12.96
C VAL A 50 6.91 -16.14 12.50
N SER A 51 6.26 -16.80 11.54
CA SER A 51 4.99 -16.36 10.99
C SER A 51 4.02 -17.53 10.87
N PHE A 52 3.00 -17.55 11.70
CA PHE A 52 1.94 -18.54 11.68
C PHE A 52 0.73 -17.97 10.96
N LYS A 53 0.70 -18.17 9.64
CA LYS A 53 -0.40 -17.78 8.77
C LYS A 53 -1.24 -18.97 8.40
N GLU A 54 -2.50 -18.94 8.81
CA GLU A 54 -3.47 -19.96 8.42
C GLU A 54 -3.61 -20.07 6.89
N THR A 55 -3.48 -18.96 6.16
CA THR A 55 -3.54 -18.90 4.69
C THR A 55 -2.40 -19.61 3.97
N ASP A 56 -1.31 -19.98 4.66
CA ASP A 56 -0.26 -20.81 4.09
C ASP A 56 -0.67 -22.28 3.93
N PHE A 57 -1.70 -22.72 4.66
CA PHE A 57 -2.16 -24.10 4.69
C PHE A 57 -3.41 -24.34 3.83
N TRP A 58 -4.15 -23.30 3.49
CA TRP A 58 -5.29 -23.38 2.57
C TRP A 58 -5.62 -22.03 1.92
N SER A 59 -6.27 -22.05 0.76
CA SER A 59 -6.63 -20.84 0.01
C SER A 59 -8.10 -20.49 0.23
N PRO A 60 -8.43 -19.24 0.65
CA PRO A 60 -9.80 -18.75 0.70
C PRO A 60 -10.29 -18.41 -0.72
N SER A 61 -10.64 -19.43 -1.51
CA SER A 61 -11.37 -19.24 -2.78
C SER A 61 -12.87 -19.47 -2.59
N VAL A 62 -13.69 -18.82 -3.42
CA VAL A 62 -15.16 -18.98 -3.42
C VAL A 62 -15.56 -20.43 -3.76
N ASP A 63 -14.70 -21.14 -4.51
CA ASP A 63 -14.85 -22.55 -4.85
C ASP A 63 -14.17 -23.51 -3.84
N ALA A 64 -13.68 -22.99 -2.70
CA ALA A 64 -12.94 -23.79 -1.75
C ALA A 64 -13.86 -24.80 -1.05
N ASN A 65 -13.50 -26.08 -1.17
CA ASN A 65 -14.20 -27.17 -0.48
C ASN A 65 -14.14 -26.95 1.05
N PRO A 66 -15.27 -26.78 1.75
CA PRO A 66 -15.30 -26.52 3.19
C PRO A 66 -14.56 -27.57 4.02
N VAL A 67 -14.58 -28.84 3.58
CA VAL A 67 -13.88 -29.95 4.23
C VAL A 67 -12.36 -29.79 4.09
N ARG A 68 -11.88 -29.38 2.92
CA ARG A 68 -10.45 -29.13 2.68
C ARG A 68 -9.94 -28.00 3.57
N ASN A 69 -10.74 -26.95 3.75
CA ASN A 69 -10.38 -25.82 4.61
C ASN A 69 -10.30 -26.28 6.07
N ALA A 70 -11.29 -27.03 6.55
CA ALA A 70 -11.26 -27.58 7.89
C ALA A 70 -10.03 -28.47 8.14
N LEU A 71 -9.67 -29.34 7.19
CA LEU A 71 -8.46 -30.16 7.27
C LEU A 71 -7.18 -29.31 7.28
N GLY A 72 -7.10 -28.30 6.41
CA GLY A 72 -5.97 -27.36 6.37
C GLY A 72 -5.77 -26.66 7.71
N ARG A 73 -6.85 -26.28 8.40
CA ARG A 73 -6.81 -25.69 9.74
C ARG A 73 -6.31 -26.66 10.80
N ILE A 74 -6.75 -27.91 10.78
CA ILE A 74 -6.26 -28.95 11.71
C ILE A 74 -4.74 -29.12 11.54
N VAL A 75 -4.27 -29.25 10.30
CA VAL A 75 -2.83 -29.39 9.99
C VAL A 75 -2.05 -28.15 10.44
N PHE A 76 -2.58 -26.95 10.20
CA PHE A 76 -1.98 -25.70 10.68
C PHE A 76 -1.83 -25.70 12.20
N VAL A 77 -2.91 -26.01 12.93
CA VAL A 77 -2.91 -26.00 14.39
C VAL A 77 -1.92 -27.02 14.97
N ASP A 78 -1.92 -28.24 14.43
CA ASP A 78 -0.99 -29.30 14.85
C ASP A 78 0.45 -28.91 14.57
N TYR A 79 0.71 -28.30 13.40
CA TYR A 79 2.02 -27.76 13.05
C TYR A 79 2.48 -26.69 14.05
N VAL A 80 1.63 -25.71 14.36
CA VAL A 80 1.97 -24.63 15.29
C VAL A 80 2.28 -25.17 16.68
N ARG A 81 1.43 -26.05 17.21
CA ARG A 81 1.64 -26.68 18.53
C ARG A 81 2.96 -27.42 18.58
N HIS A 82 3.23 -28.22 17.55
CA HIS A 82 4.46 -29.01 17.46
C HIS A 82 5.71 -28.16 17.24
N TRP A 83 5.59 -27.03 16.56
CA TRP A 83 6.70 -26.10 16.37
C TRP A 83 7.04 -25.42 17.70
N VAL A 84 6.05 -24.92 18.42
CA VAL A 84 6.24 -24.21 19.71
C VAL A 84 6.91 -25.11 20.75
N THR A 85 6.60 -26.41 20.78
CA THR A 85 7.20 -27.36 21.74
C THR A 85 8.68 -27.64 21.47
N ARG A 86 9.17 -27.37 20.25
CA ARG A 86 10.58 -27.56 19.87
C ARG A 86 11.45 -26.35 20.20
N ILE A 87 10.84 -25.20 20.48
CA ILE A 87 11.56 -23.97 20.77
C ILE A 87 11.68 -23.77 22.26
N HIS A 88 12.91 -23.88 22.75
CA HIS A 88 13.24 -23.72 24.17
C HIS A 88 13.91 -22.37 24.38
N ASP A 89 15.21 -22.25 24.13
CA ASP A 89 15.99 -21.07 24.47
C ASP A 89 16.26 -20.14 23.28
N GLN A 90 15.90 -20.55 22.06
CA GLN A 90 16.13 -19.75 20.86
C GLN A 90 15.40 -18.39 20.96
N PRO A 91 16.08 -17.26 20.66
CA PRO A 91 15.47 -15.94 20.67
C PRO A 91 14.54 -15.78 19.48
N ILE A 92 13.37 -15.19 19.71
CA ILE A 92 12.42 -14.81 18.66
C ILE A 92 12.31 -13.29 18.68
N ASP A 93 12.69 -12.65 17.57
CA ASP A 93 12.59 -11.19 17.43
C ASP A 93 11.20 -10.80 16.91
N THR A 94 10.66 -11.57 15.97
CA THR A 94 9.36 -11.31 15.33
C THR A 94 8.46 -12.52 15.43
N LEU A 95 7.23 -12.32 15.91
CA LEU A 95 6.17 -13.32 15.88
C LEU A 95 4.91 -12.75 15.22
N GLU A 96 4.43 -13.45 14.21
CA GLU A 96 3.16 -13.16 13.53
C GLU A 96 2.19 -14.33 13.72
N ILE A 97 0.96 -14.00 14.11
CA ILE A 97 -0.14 -14.94 14.31
C ILE A 97 -1.32 -14.42 13.50
N SER A 98 -1.70 -15.18 12.47
CA SER A 98 -2.86 -14.86 11.63
C SER A 98 -3.82 -16.05 11.56
N ILE A 99 -4.97 -15.91 12.22
CA ILE A 99 -5.99 -16.95 12.38
C ILE A 99 -7.36 -16.32 12.20
N SER A 100 -8.04 -16.63 11.10
CA SER A 100 -9.41 -16.16 10.88
C SER A 100 -10.41 -16.98 11.69
N TYR A 101 -11.58 -16.43 12.01
CA TYR A 101 -12.61 -17.11 12.83
C TYR A 101 -12.04 -17.64 14.18
N PRO A 102 -11.45 -16.76 15.01
CA PRO A 102 -10.63 -17.15 16.15
C PRO A 102 -11.38 -17.87 17.28
N LYS A 103 -12.72 -17.84 17.30
CA LYS A 103 -13.57 -18.39 18.37
C LYS A 103 -13.27 -19.86 18.73
N THR A 104 -12.90 -20.69 17.75
CA THR A 104 -12.59 -22.11 17.99
C THR A 104 -11.17 -22.33 18.51
N TYR A 105 -10.30 -21.32 18.45
CA TYR A 105 -8.87 -21.43 18.69
C TYR A 105 -8.37 -20.48 19.80
N LEU A 106 -9.25 -19.98 20.65
CA LEU A 106 -8.91 -19.03 21.72
C LEU A 106 -7.77 -19.56 22.61
N ASP A 107 -7.85 -20.79 23.10
CA ASP A 107 -6.79 -21.40 23.92
C ASP A 107 -5.42 -21.42 23.21
N LEU A 108 -5.42 -21.70 21.89
CA LEU A 108 -4.20 -21.69 21.10
C LEU A 108 -3.67 -20.25 20.98
N ILE A 109 -4.54 -19.29 20.64
CA ILE A 109 -4.18 -17.88 20.49
C ILE A 109 -3.60 -17.33 21.79
N GLU A 110 -4.25 -17.58 22.93
CA GLU A 110 -3.77 -17.18 24.25
C GLU A 110 -2.38 -17.78 24.54
N SER A 111 -2.19 -19.08 24.26
CA SER A 111 -0.89 -19.74 24.45
C SER A 111 0.22 -19.15 23.58
N LEU A 112 -0.11 -18.72 22.35
CA LEU A 112 0.82 -18.10 21.42
C LEU A 112 1.16 -16.66 21.81
N ILE A 113 0.18 -15.90 22.31
CA ILE A 113 0.44 -14.56 22.87
C ILE A 113 1.34 -14.68 24.11
N ALA A 114 1.05 -15.62 25.01
CA ALA A 114 1.90 -15.89 26.17
C ALA A 114 3.31 -16.33 25.75
N PHE A 115 3.43 -17.11 24.68
CA PHE A 115 4.72 -17.46 24.08
C PHE A 115 5.47 -16.22 23.59
N ALA A 116 4.80 -15.30 22.88
CA ALA A 116 5.38 -14.04 22.39
C ALA A 116 5.95 -13.19 23.54
N VAL A 117 5.15 -13.01 24.60
CA VAL A 117 5.53 -12.27 25.81
C VAL A 117 6.75 -12.93 26.47
N ARG A 118 6.72 -14.26 26.66
CA ARG A 118 7.84 -15.01 27.26
C ARG A 118 9.13 -14.85 26.44
N LYS A 119 9.02 -14.83 25.11
CA LYS A 119 10.14 -14.62 24.20
C LYS A 119 10.62 -13.18 24.11
N LYS A 120 9.90 -12.23 24.72
CA LYS A 120 10.24 -10.79 24.69
C LYS A 120 10.45 -10.31 23.26
N VAL A 121 9.50 -10.66 22.39
CA VAL A 121 9.55 -10.28 20.98
C VAL A 121 9.64 -8.75 20.84
N LYS A 122 10.29 -8.32 19.77
CA LYS A 122 10.36 -6.90 19.38
C LYS A 122 9.22 -6.55 18.44
N ASN A 123 8.82 -7.47 17.58
CA ASN A 123 7.76 -7.25 16.60
C ASN A 123 6.66 -8.29 16.81
N LEU A 124 5.44 -7.82 17.03
CA LEU A 124 4.27 -8.68 17.24
C LEU A 124 3.17 -8.33 16.24
N VAL A 125 2.69 -9.33 15.51
CA VAL A 125 1.54 -9.20 14.61
C VAL A 125 0.45 -10.16 15.06
N LEU A 126 -0.72 -9.63 15.37
CA LEU A 126 -1.92 -10.36 15.75
C LEU A 126 -3.03 -9.99 14.76
N ASP A 127 -3.36 -10.89 13.85
CA ASP A 127 -4.33 -10.62 12.78
C ASP A 127 -5.42 -11.68 12.76
N PHE A 128 -6.59 -11.35 13.31
CA PHE A 128 -7.72 -12.26 13.39
C PHE A 128 -8.82 -11.93 12.37
N SER A 129 -8.48 -11.10 11.38
CA SER A 129 -9.44 -10.65 10.37
C SER A 129 -9.97 -11.79 9.51
N ASN A 130 -11.20 -11.64 9.05
CA ASN A 130 -11.79 -12.59 8.12
C ASN A 130 -11.51 -12.16 6.68
N HIS A 131 -10.90 -13.05 5.90
CA HIS A 131 -10.58 -12.83 4.49
C HIS A 131 -11.80 -12.55 3.60
N ALA A 132 -13.00 -12.89 4.07
CA ALA A 132 -14.25 -12.60 3.39
C ALA A 132 -14.67 -11.12 3.52
N TRP A 133 -14.17 -10.40 4.53
CA TRP A 133 -14.48 -8.99 4.71
C TRP A 133 -13.84 -8.15 3.60
N ARG A 134 -14.62 -7.21 3.08
CA ARG A 134 -14.24 -6.27 2.01
C ARG A 134 -14.25 -4.83 2.51
N THR A 135 -15.12 -4.54 3.47
CA THR A 135 -15.23 -3.25 4.14
C THR A 135 -15.50 -3.44 5.63
N PHE A 136 -15.26 -2.41 6.44
CA PHE A 136 -15.57 -2.45 7.87
C PHE A 136 -17.05 -2.76 8.17
N HIS A 137 -17.97 -2.48 7.24
CA HIS A 137 -19.39 -2.84 7.37
C HIS A 137 -19.65 -4.36 7.36
N ASP A 138 -18.73 -5.17 6.83
CA ASP A 138 -18.84 -6.63 6.84
C ASP A 138 -18.53 -7.23 8.22
N VAL A 139 -17.89 -6.45 9.10
CA VAL A 139 -17.48 -6.91 10.43
C VAL A 139 -18.67 -6.87 11.37
N LYS A 140 -19.01 -8.03 11.95
CA LYS A 140 -20.01 -8.09 13.01
C LYS A 140 -19.28 -8.05 14.35
N CYS A 141 -19.76 -7.25 15.31
CA CYS A 141 -19.10 -7.15 16.62
C CYS A 141 -18.93 -8.52 17.31
N GLN A 142 -19.86 -9.44 17.12
CA GLN A 142 -19.78 -10.82 17.64
C GLN A 142 -18.65 -11.67 17.04
N ASP A 143 -18.05 -11.25 15.92
CA ASP A 143 -16.92 -11.93 15.29
C ASP A 143 -15.59 -11.50 15.92
N LEU A 144 -15.56 -10.34 16.59
CA LEU A 144 -14.43 -9.85 17.39
C LEU A 144 -14.49 -10.52 18.77
N VAL A 145 -13.61 -11.48 19.02
CA VAL A 145 -13.63 -12.28 20.26
C VAL A 145 -12.29 -12.37 20.97
N VAL A 146 -11.21 -11.84 20.37
CA VAL A 146 -9.87 -11.91 20.96
C VAL A 146 -9.55 -10.61 21.69
N GLU A 147 -9.39 -10.69 23.00
CA GLU A 147 -8.87 -9.60 23.82
C GLU A 147 -7.35 -9.64 23.87
N ILE A 148 -6.71 -8.47 23.86
CA ILE A 148 -5.27 -8.37 24.06
C ILE A 148 -4.96 -8.35 25.57
N PRO A 149 -4.20 -9.32 26.11
CA PRO A 149 -3.95 -9.41 27.54
C PRO A 149 -2.98 -8.31 28.03
N GLN A 150 -3.08 -7.96 29.32
CA GLN A 150 -2.24 -6.93 29.96
C GLN A 150 -0.74 -7.16 29.74
N SER A 151 -0.32 -8.42 29.69
CA SER A 151 1.08 -8.80 29.47
C SER A 151 1.67 -8.33 28.15
N VAL A 152 0.85 -8.04 27.13
CA VAL A 152 1.30 -7.43 25.86
C VAL A 152 1.53 -5.93 26.04
N TYR A 153 0.66 -5.24 26.76
CA TYR A 153 0.83 -3.81 27.08
C TYR A 153 2.02 -3.55 28.01
N ASP A 154 2.46 -4.56 28.77
CA ASP A 154 3.64 -4.50 29.64
C ASP A 154 4.94 -4.95 28.92
N LEU A 155 4.87 -5.32 27.64
CA LEU A 155 5.98 -5.89 26.89
C LEU A 155 7.00 -4.82 26.46
N THR A 156 7.85 -4.37 27.38
CA THR A 156 8.86 -3.30 27.17
C THR A 156 9.90 -3.55 26.06
N SER A 157 9.98 -4.77 25.53
CA SER A 157 10.83 -5.13 24.38
C SER A 157 10.23 -4.70 23.05
N LEU A 158 8.93 -4.40 23.00
CA LEU A 158 8.18 -4.19 21.78
C LEU A 158 8.60 -2.89 21.07
N GLU A 159 8.97 -3.04 19.80
CA GLU A 159 9.37 -2.01 18.85
C GLU A 159 8.30 -1.79 17.77
N SER A 160 7.57 -2.85 17.40
CA SER A 160 6.44 -2.79 16.45
C SER A 160 5.26 -3.68 16.89
N LEU A 161 4.05 -3.15 16.75
CA LEU A 161 2.80 -3.88 17.01
C LEU A 161 1.80 -3.70 15.88
N LYS A 162 1.35 -4.81 15.28
CA LYS A 162 0.15 -4.84 14.43
C LYS A 162 -0.94 -5.64 15.13
N VAL A 163 -2.11 -5.04 15.29
CA VAL A 163 -3.31 -5.71 15.79
C VAL A 163 -4.45 -5.52 14.80
N ALA A 164 -5.12 -6.60 14.44
CA ALA A 164 -6.29 -6.58 13.58
C ALA A 164 -7.40 -7.51 14.09
N ALA A 165 -8.65 -7.04 14.03
CA ALA A 165 -9.84 -7.77 14.47
C ALA A 165 -9.77 -8.26 15.93
N CYS A 166 -9.30 -7.39 16.83
CA CYS A 166 -9.30 -7.61 18.27
C CYS A 166 -10.52 -6.94 18.92
N MET A 167 -11.03 -7.52 20.00
CA MET A 167 -12.12 -6.99 20.79
C MET A 167 -11.60 -6.00 21.83
N ASP A 168 -12.31 -4.87 21.99
CA ASP A 168 -12.07 -3.85 23.04
C ASP A 168 -10.59 -3.44 23.18
N PHE A 169 -9.89 -3.28 22.06
CA PHE A 169 -8.50 -2.88 22.05
C PHE A 169 -8.34 -1.43 22.53
N ASP A 170 -7.46 -1.22 23.51
CA ASP A 170 -7.21 0.11 24.09
C ASP A 170 -5.81 0.61 23.68
N PRO A 171 -5.71 1.47 22.65
CA PRO A 171 -4.43 2.00 22.19
C PRO A 171 -3.73 2.85 23.25
N ALA A 172 -4.46 3.49 24.18
CA ALA A 172 -3.85 4.38 25.18
C ALA A 172 -2.93 3.61 26.14
N LYS A 173 -3.18 2.32 26.38
CA LYS A 173 -2.33 1.46 27.21
C LYS A 173 -0.93 1.23 26.63
N LEU A 174 -0.74 1.44 25.32
CA LEU A 174 0.56 1.33 24.67
C LEU A 174 1.50 2.52 24.97
N SER A 175 0.98 3.62 25.52
CA SER A 175 1.73 4.86 25.75
C SER A 175 2.97 4.69 26.65
N ASN A 176 2.99 3.65 27.48
CA ASN A 176 4.10 3.37 28.40
C ASN A 176 5.26 2.59 27.73
N LEU A 177 5.07 2.12 26.49
CA LEU A 177 6.07 1.32 25.77
C LEU A 177 7.12 2.22 25.13
N GLY A 178 8.17 2.56 25.89
CA GLY A 178 9.19 3.53 25.46
C GLY A 178 10.04 3.13 24.24
N LYS A 179 10.00 1.86 23.81
CA LYS A 179 10.67 1.38 22.59
C LYS A 179 9.75 1.27 21.38
N LEU A 180 8.44 1.41 21.56
CA LEU A 180 7.46 1.24 20.50
C LEU A 180 7.58 2.38 19.49
N LYS A 181 7.84 2.02 18.23
CA LYS A 181 8.05 2.95 17.12
C LYS A 181 7.02 2.81 16.02
N SER A 182 6.42 1.63 15.88
CA SER A 182 5.47 1.35 14.80
C SER A 182 4.21 0.70 15.35
N VAL A 183 3.06 1.25 14.97
CA VAL A 183 1.75 0.68 15.31
C VAL A 183 0.88 0.57 14.07
N SER A 184 0.17 -0.56 13.96
CA SER A 184 -0.80 -0.80 12.90
C SER A 184 -2.09 -1.36 13.51
N PHE A 185 -3.19 -0.69 13.21
CA PHE A 185 -4.54 -1.09 13.59
C PHE A 185 -5.31 -1.51 12.34
N GLY A 186 -6.15 -2.52 12.44
CA GLY A 186 -7.07 -2.81 11.35
C GLY A 186 -8.28 -3.65 11.70
N TRP A 187 -9.33 -3.54 10.90
CA TRP A 187 -10.56 -4.32 11.07
C TRP A 187 -11.11 -4.29 12.50
N MET A 188 -11.04 -3.14 13.16
CA MET A 188 -11.49 -2.96 14.54
C MET A 188 -12.05 -1.57 14.79
N GLU A 189 -12.88 -1.47 15.83
CA GLU A 189 -13.24 -0.18 16.41
C GLU A 189 -12.02 0.41 17.12
N LEU A 190 -11.65 1.66 16.81
CA LEU A 190 -10.48 2.30 17.41
C LEU A 190 -10.88 3.58 18.15
N LYS A 191 -10.99 3.46 19.48
CA LYS A 191 -11.36 4.56 20.36
C LYS A 191 -10.13 5.17 21.02
N ASN A 192 -10.14 6.49 21.19
CA ASN A 192 -9.18 7.26 21.98
C ASN A 192 -7.68 6.97 21.70
N PRO A 193 -7.18 6.99 20.45
CA PRO A 193 -5.75 6.81 20.18
C PRO A 193 -4.87 8.01 20.57
N GLU A 194 -5.43 9.18 20.85
CA GLU A 194 -4.69 10.43 21.07
C GLU A 194 -3.64 10.38 22.19
N PRO A 195 -3.87 9.70 23.34
CA PRO A 195 -2.83 9.56 24.37
C PRO A 195 -1.58 8.85 23.84
N LEU A 196 -1.78 7.80 23.04
CA LEU A 196 -0.69 7.08 22.37
C LEU A 196 0.03 8.02 21.41
N LEU A 197 -0.72 8.67 20.51
CA LEU A 197 -0.14 9.51 19.45
C LEU A 197 0.64 10.72 20.01
N LYS A 198 0.17 11.32 21.11
CA LYS A 198 0.80 12.50 21.72
C LYS A 198 2.06 12.19 22.54
N THR A 199 2.12 11.04 23.21
CA THR A 199 3.12 10.77 24.25
C THR A 199 4.24 9.85 23.81
N SER A 200 4.01 9.07 22.76
CA SER A 200 4.92 8.03 22.32
C SER A 200 5.91 8.52 21.28
N ARG A 201 6.99 7.75 21.07
CA ARG A 201 7.99 7.98 20.03
C ARG A 201 7.62 7.25 18.73
N ILE A 202 6.32 7.17 18.42
CA ILE A 202 5.86 6.48 17.22
C ILE A 202 6.40 7.21 15.99
N GLU A 203 7.12 6.48 15.17
CA GLU A 203 7.69 6.90 13.89
C GLU A 203 6.75 6.49 12.73
N SER A 204 5.94 5.43 12.88
CA SER A 204 5.02 4.93 11.83
C SER A 204 3.65 4.52 12.41
N LEU A 205 2.58 5.08 11.85
CA LEU A 205 1.18 4.78 12.18
C LEU A 205 0.45 4.28 10.94
N SER A 206 -0.22 3.14 11.07
CA SER A 206 -1.15 2.65 10.05
C SER A 206 -2.52 2.30 10.62
N MET A 207 -3.59 2.71 9.94
CA MET A 207 -4.98 2.38 10.26
C MET A 207 -5.65 1.82 9.00
N ASN A 208 -6.23 0.62 9.06
CA ASN A 208 -6.80 -0.06 7.90
C ASN A 208 -8.18 -0.64 8.20
N ASP A 209 -9.21 -0.12 7.53
CA ASP A 209 -10.60 -0.57 7.71
C ASP A 209 -11.01 -0.49 9.20
N CYS A 210 -10.58 0.58 9.89
CA CYS A 210 -10.98 0.90 11.26
C CYS A 210 -12.23 1.78 11.25
N TRP A 211 -13.08 1.63 12.27
CA TRP A 211 -14.28 2.43 12.46
C TRP A 211 -14.36 2.98 13.87
N GLY A 212 -15.37 3.81 14.13
CA GLY A 212 -15.55 4.41 15.44
C GLY A 212 -14.56 5.54 15.76
N LEU A 213 -13.96 6.16 14.73
CA LEU A 213 -12.93 7.18 14.89
C LEU A 213 -13.57 8.52 15.23
N ASP A 214 -13.75 8.77 16.53
CA ASP A 214 -14.36 9.99 17.09
C ASP A 214 -13.32 11.00 17.61
N PHE A 215 -12.12 11.01 17.02
CA PHE A 215 -11.06 11.94 17.38
C PHE A 215 -10.82 12.97 16.30
N GLU A 216 -10.67 14.22 16.72
CA GLU A 216 -10.54 15.38 15.82
C GLU A 216 -9.08 15.67 15.44
N LEU A 217 -8.11 15.01 16.07
CA LEU A 217 -6.68 15.34 15.93
C LEU A 217 -5.80 14.09 15.85
N VAL A 218 -5.03 13.99 14.76
CA VAL A 218 -3.89 13.08 14.61
C VAL A 218 -2.61 13.91 14.76
N SER A 219 -1.97 13.81 15.92
CA SER A 219 -0.78 14.60 16.25
C SER A 219 0.40 13.74 16.68
N GLY A 220 1.62 14.08 16.27
CA GLY A 220 2.85 13.44 16.77
C GLY A 220 4.06 13.61 15.85
N ASP A 221 5.23 13.17 16.31
CA ASP A 221 6.50 13.23 15.56
C ASP A 221 6.69 12.09 14.54
N MET A 222 5.58 11.57 14.00
CA MET A 222 5.57 10.45 13.07
C MET A 222 6.22 10.82 11.74
N ARG A 223 6.96 9.87 11.16
CA ARG A 223 7.53 9.95 9.81
C ARG A 223 6.59 9.39 8.75
N GLU A 224 5.81 8.36 9.11
CA GLU A 224 4.87 7.70 8.21
C GLU A 224 3.48 7.63 8.84
N VAL A 225 2.48 8.09 8.10
CA VAL A 225 1.07 7.95 8.45
C VAL A 225 0.32 7.40 7.25
N ALA A 226 -0.29 6.22 7.41
CA ALA A 226 -1.06 5.54 6.37
C ALA A 226 -2.46 5.18 6.87
N ILE A 227 -3.48 5.79 6.28
CA ILE A 227 -4.88 5.61 6.67
C ILE A 227 -5.65 5.07 5.48
N LYS A 228 -6.33 3.94 5.66
CA LYS A 228 -7.01 3.24 4.59
C LYS A 228 -8.41 2.83 5.03
N ASN A 229 -9.41 3.28 4.26
CA ASN A 229 -10.83 2.94 4.37
C ASN A 229 -11.36 3.07 5.80
N CYS A 230 -10.92 4.09 6.51
CA CYS A 230 -11.31 4.31 7.89
C CYS A 230 -12.53 5.23 7.96
N ASP A 231 -13.44 4.93 8.88
CA ASP A 231 -14.67 5.69 9.11
C ASP A 231 -14.46 6.76 10.20
N PHE A 232 -14.31 8.02 9.77
CA PHE A 232 -14.19 9.18 10.64
C PHE A 232 -15.57 9.81 10.85
N PHE A 233 -15.95 10.03 12.11
CA PHE A 233 -17.23 10.66 12.43
C PHE A 233 -17.28 12.16 12.08
N LEU A 234 -16.14 12.85 12.16
CA LEU A 234 -16.03 14.30 12.02
C LEU A 234 -14.80 14.68 11.18
N ASN A 235 -14.61 15.99 10.97
CA ASN A 235 -13.39 16.52 10.40
C ASN A 235 -12.18 16.09 11.26
N CYS A 236 -11.06 15.79 10.61
CA CYS A 236 -9.83 15.40 11.30
C CYS A 236 -8.69 16.36 10.92
N THR A 237 -7.98 16.85 11.94
CA THR A 237 -6.81 17.72 11.77
C THR A 237 -5.53 16.90 11.94
N PHE A 238 -4.54 17.15 11.09
CA PHE A 238 -3.21 16.56 11.20
C PHE A 238 -2.20 17.61 11.71
N ASP A 239 -1.50 17.28 12.81
CA ASP A 239 -0.34 18.00 13.36
C ASP A 239 0.86 17.05 13.35
N LEU A 240 1.54 17.00 12.20
CA LEU A 240 2.61 16.05 11.90
C LEU A 240 3.88 16.79 11.41
N PRO A 241 4.63 17.46 12.30
CA PRO A 241 5.75 18.33 11.93
C PRO A 241 6.94 17.59 11.29
N ARG A 242 7.00 16.26 11.40
CA ARG A 242 8.10 15.41 10.89
C ARG A 242 7.68 14.39 9.83
N VAL A 243 6.45 14.48 9.31
CA VAL A 243 5.95 13.49 8.35
C VAL A 243 6.73 13.55 7.05
N ASP A 244 7.22 12.39 6.62
CA ASP A 244 7.90 12.17 5.35
C ASP A 244 6.96 11.46 4.36
N ILE A 245 6.05 10.62 4.86
CA ILE A 245 5.12 9.81 4.06
C ILE A 245 3.70 9.96 4.63
N LEU A 246 2.78 10.46 3.81
CA LEU A 246 1.35 10.55 4.13
C LEU A 246 0.54 9.82 3.08
N LYS A 247 -0.16 8.76 3.48
CA LYS A 247 -1.03 7.99 2.59
C LYS A 247 -2.44 7.98 3.11
N TYR A 248 -3.39 8.31 2.26
CA TYR A 248 -4.81 8.24 2.56
C TYR A 248 -5.57 7.54 1.43
N SER A 249 -6.38 6.55 1.79
CA SER A 249 -7.32 5.87 0.92
C SER A 249 -8.68 5.82 1.60
N GLY A 250 -9.77 6.14 0.90
CA GLY A 250 -11.11 6.11 1.51
C GLY A 250 -12.05 7.17 0.95
N ASP A 251 -13.05 7.55 1.73
CA ASP A 251 -14.03 8.57 1.33
C ASP A 251 -13.42 9.97 1.38
N ILE A 252 -14.03 10.92 0.67
CA ILE A 252 -13.59 12.32 0.75
C ILE A 252 -14.02 12.88 2.10
N LEU A 253 -13.03 13.21 2.93
CA LEU A 253 -13.23 13.85 4.22
C LEU A 253 -12.65 15.26 4.21
N ARG A 254 -13.17 16.12 5.08
CA ARG A 254 -12.61 17.44 5.32
C ARG A 254 -11.44 17.31 6.30
N PHE A 255 -10.25 17.14 5.73
CA PHE A 255 -9.01 17.18 6.50
C PHE A 255 -8.45 18.59 6.57
N GLU A 256 -7.96 18.94 7.75
CA GLU A 256 -7.17 20.14 7.98
C GLU A 256 -5.72 19.76 8.29
N PHE A 257 -4.77 20.56 7.80
CA PHE A 257 -3.35 20.31 7.98
C PHE A 257 -2.70 21.53 8.66
N ASP A 258 -2.51 21.46 9.98
CA ASP A 258 -1.92 22.54 10.78
C ASP A 258 -0.39 22.53 10.67
N LYS A 259 0.33 22.06 11.69
CA LYS A 259 1.79 21.94 11.62
C LYS A 259 2.15 20.68 10.86
N MET A 260 2.71 20.86 9.68
CA MET A 260 3.22 19.76 8.88
C MET A 260 4.69 20.02 8.53
N ASN A 261 5.39 18.95 8.19
CA ASN A 261 6.70 19.07 7.57
C ASN A 261 6.62 19.93 6.30
N THR A 262 7.60 20.81 6.10
CA THR A 262 7.66 21.70 4.93
C THR A 262 7.87 20.94 3.63
N ILE A 263 8.66 19.85 3.67
CA ILE A 263 8.92 18.98 2.53
C ILE A 263 8.48 17.56 2.90
N ILE A 264 7.36 17.14 2.36
CA ILE A 264 6.84 15.78 2.49
C ILE A 264 7.42 14.98 1.33
N SER A 265 8.04 13.84 1.60
CA SER A 265 8.70 13.03 0.57
C SER A 265 7.67 12.35 -0.35
N GLU A 266 6.61 11.80 0.24
CA GLU A 266 5.57 11.09 -0.48
C GLU A 266 4.18 11.40 0.07
N VAL A 267 3.28 11.81 -0.81
CA VAL A 267 1.85 11.96 -0.53
C VAL A 267 1.08 11.07 -1.50
N GLU A 268 0.20 10.23 -0.96
CA GLU A 268 -0.68 9.37 -1.75
C GLU A 268 -2.14 9.58 -1.35
N PHE A 269 -2.97 9.93 -2.33
CA PHE A 269 -4.41 10.09 -2.15
C PHE A 269 -5.20 9.17 -3.09
N ASP A 270 -5.92 8.22 -2.48
CA ASP A 270 -6.71 7.20 -3.16
C ASP A 270 -8.19 7.22 -2.73
N PHE A 271 -8.94 8.16 -3.29
CA PHE A 271 -10.34 8.35 -2.97
C PHE A 271 -11.26 7.34 -3.67
N ARG A 272 -12.27 6.87 -2.94
CA ARG A 272 -13.34 6.01 -3.44
C ARG A 272 -14.53 6.82 -3.93
N VAL A 273 -15.30 6.20 -4.83
CA VAL A 273 -16.62 6.71 -5.25
C VAL A 273 -17.57 6.46 -4.09
N LEU A 274 -18.16 7.52 -3.53
CA LEU A 274 -19.32 7.36 -2.65
C LEU A 274 -20.40 6.63 -3.45
N ASP A 275 -20.85 5.48 -2.96
CA ASP A 275 -21.90 4.64 -3.55
C ASP A 275 -23.22 5.42 -3.60
N ASN A 276 -23.31 6.32 -4.55
CA ASN A 276 -24.46 7.12 -4.89
C ASN A 276 -24.39 7.33 -6.40
N LYS A 277 -25.55 7.29 -7.01
CA LYS A 277 -25.86 7.32 -8.45
C LYS A 277 -25.38 8.60 -9.18
N ILE A 278 -24.09 8.94 -9.06
CA ILE A 278 -23.46 10.15 -9.61
C ILE A 278 -23.08 9.95 -11.08
N ASP A 279 -23.07 8.71 -11.58
CA ASP A 279 -22.73 8.45 -12.98
C ASP A 279 -23.68 9.13 -13.99
N GLU A 280 -24.83 9.63 -13.54
CA GLU A 280 -25.84 10.31 -14.35
C GLU A 280 -26.00 11.83 -14.09
N SER A 281 -25.34 12.43 -13.09
CA SER A 281 -25.48 13.87 -12.86
C SER A 281 -24.57 14.68 -13.79
N ASN A 282 -25.16 15.23 -14.85
CA ASN A 282 -24.54 16.20 -15.75
C ASN A 282 -24.22 17.55 -15.08
N ASP A 283 -24.24 17.67 -13.75
CA ASP A 283 -23.99 18.93 -13.06
C ASP A 283 -22.50 19.31 -13.19
N PRO A 284 -22.13 20.34 -13.97
CA PRO A 284 -20.74 20.71 -14.20
C PRO A 284 -19.96 21.01 -12.91
N ASN A 285 -20.64 21.22 -11.78
CA ASN A 285 -20.05 21.69 -10.53
C ASN A 285 -20.38 20.73 -9.39
N THR A 286 -19.42 19.91 -9.01
CA THR A 286 -19.59 18.98 -7.88
C THR A 286 -18.84 19.53 -6.68
N ALA A 287 -19.45 19.47 -5.48
CA ALA A 287 -18.84 19.93 -4.23
C ALA A 287 -17.50 19.20 -3.98
N GLU A 288 -17.42 17.95 -4.43
CA GLU A 288 -16.28 17.04 -4.38
C GLU A 288 -15.04 17.60 -5.07
N GLY A 289 -15.18 18.18 -6.27
CA GLY A 289 -14.05 18.80 -6.97
C GLY A 289 -13.47 19.96 -6.17
N GLY A 290 -14.33 20.81 -5.60
CA GLY A 290 -13.92 21.90 -4.71
C GLY A 290 -13.25 21.41 -3.43
N MET A 291 -13.78 20.35 -2.80
CA MET A 291 -13.19 19.75 -1.61
C MET A 291 -11.79 19.17 -1.87
N LEU A 292 -11.58 18.50 -3.00
CA LEU A 292 -10.26 17.96 -3.38
C LEU A 292 -9.24 19.06 -3.68
N CYS A 293 -9.63 20.11 -4.41
CA CYS A 293 -8.76 21.27 -4.64
C CYS A 293 -8.41 21.98 -3.31
N HIS A 294 -9.39 22.13 -2.41
CA HIS A 294 -9.16 22.67 -1.08
C HIS A 294 -8.19 21.80 -0.28
N LEU A 295 -8.38 20.47 -0.27
CA LEU A 295 -7.50 19.53 0.41
C LEU A 295 -6.04 19.65 -0.05
N LEU A 296 -5.79 19.64 -1.36
CA LEU A 296 -4.44 19.76 -1.92
C LEU A 296 -3.82 21.12 -1.58
N ASN A 297 -4.57 22.21 -1.73
CA ASN A 297 -4.10 23.56 -1.42
C ASN A 297 -3.83 23.73 0.09
N ASN A 298 -4.69 23.16 0.95
CA ASN A 298 -4.52 23.16 2.40
C ASN A 298 -3.27 22.37 2.75
N LEU A 299 -3.13 21.10 2.33
CA LEU A 299 -1.94 20.27 2.58
C LEU A 299 -0.65 20.95 2.14
N LEU A 300 -0.65 21.63 1.00
CA LEU A 300 0.53 22.28 0.45
C LEU A 300 0.71 23.73 0.93
N ASP A 301 -0.10 24.16 1.91
CA ASP A 301 -0.11 25.50 2.51
C ASP A 301 -0.03 26.62 1.45
N ASN A 302 -0.87 26.51 0.42
CA ASN A 302 -0.91 27.42 -0.72
C ASN A 302 0.48 27.66 -1.38
N GLY A 303 1.36 26.65 -1.34
CA GLY A 303 2.73 26.71 -1.88
C GLY A 303 3.82 26.89 -0.81
N GLY A 304 3.46 27.06 0.46
CA GLY A 304 4.40 27.09 1.59
C GLY A 304 4.99 25.71 1.93
N ARG A 305 4.32 24.62 1.52
CA ARG A 305 4.77 23.23 1.68
C ARG A 305 4.89 22.54 0.32
N SER A 306 5.72 21.51 0.25
CA SER A 306 5.95 20.71 -0.96
C SER A 306 5.74 19.22 -0.69
N ALA A 307 5.12 18.52 -1.64
CA ALA A 307 5.15 17.06 -1.73
C ALA A 307 6.08 16.66 -2.87
N THR A 308 7.22 16.03 -2.57
CA THR A 308 8.21 15.67 -3.60
C THR A 308 7.61 14.67 -4.60
N THR A 309 6.93 13.65 -4.07
CA THR A 309 6.13 12.70 -4.84
C THR A 309 4.66 12.85 -4.48
N LEU A 310 3.81 13.07 -5.49
CA LEU A 310 2.35 13.11 -5.33
C LEU A 310 1.72 11.98 -6.16
N THR A 311 1.03 11.07 -5.49
CA THR A 311 0.27 9.99 -6.10
C THR A 311 -1.23 10.29 -6.00
N VAL A 312 -1.93 10.23 -7.13
CA VAL A 312 -3.38 10.51 -7.20
C VAL A 312 -4.15 9.41 -7.93
N CYS A 313 -5.39 9.19 -7.51
CA CYS A 313 -6.27 8.16 -8.07
C CYS A 313 -7.17 8.67 -9.23
N PRO A 314 -7.81 7.75 -9.99
CA PRO A 314 -8.72 8.12 -11.08
C PRO A 314 -9.88 8.99 -10.62
N PHE A 315 -10.38 8.80 -9.40
CA PHE A 315 -11.47 9.60 -8.86
C PHE A 315 -11.07 11.08 -8.74
N LEU A 316 -9.89 11.36 -8.18
CA LEU A 316 -9.36 12.71 -8.08
C LEU A 316 -9.22 13.34 -9.47
N LEU A 317 -8.65 12.61 -10.43
CA LEU A 317 -8.49 13.07 -11.82
C LEU A 317 -9.83 13.42 -12.49
N LYS A 318 -10.90 12.70 -12.18
CA LYS A 318 -12.26 12.94 -12.70
C LYS A 318 -12.89 14.18 -12.05
N MET A 319 -12.62 14.45 -10.78
CA MET A 319 -13.35 15.45 -9.98
C MET A 319 -12.70 16.84 -9.93
N ILE A 320 -11.37 16.94 -9.84
CA ILE A 320 -10.70 18.25 -9.72
C ILE A 320 -11.04 19.26 -10.84
N PRO A 321 -11.31 18.88 -12.11
CA PRO A 321 -11.66 19.85 -13.15
C PRO A 321 -13.04 20.48 -12.99
N ARG A 322 -13.89 19.92 -12.11
CA ARG A 322 -15.28 20.36 -11.88
C ARG A 322 -15.37 21.37 -10.74
N SER A 323 -14.23 21.82 -10.19
CA SER A 323 -14.22 22.82 -9.13
C SER A 323 -14.50 24.22 -9.69
N ASN A 324 -15.62 24.82 -9.30
CA ASN A 324 -15.96 26.19 -9.69
C ASN A 324 -15.26 27.31 -8.90
N LEU A 325 -14.73 26.99 -7.72
CA LEU A 325 -14.45 28.00 -6.70
C LEU A 325 -13.04 28.01 -6.10
N HIS A 326 -12.14 27.08 -6.46
CA HIS A 326 -10.77 27.10 -5.95
C HIS A 326 -9.81 26.63 -7.03
N PHE A 327 -9.01 27.54 -7.58
CA PHE A 327 -7.90 27.16 -8.44
C PHE A 327 -6.92 26.31 -7.64
N LEU A 328 -6.62 25.11 -8.14
CA LEU A 328 -5.46 24.36 -7.68
C LEU A 328 -4.24 25.27 -7.81
N ARG A 329 -3.50 25.45 -6.72
CA ARG A 329 -2.31 26.31 -6.70
C ARG A 329 -1.14 25.56 -7.32
N PRO A 330 -0.11 26.28 -7.83
CA PRO A 330 1.14 25.65 -8.23
C PRO A 330 1.74 24.87 -7.06
N MET A 331 2.28 23.70 -7.37
CA MET A 331 2.88 22.75 -6.44
C MET A 331 4.33 22.53 -6.83
N GLU A 332 5.18 22.38 -5.82
CA GLU A 332 6.62 22.12 -5.98
C GLU A 332 6.94 20.64 -6.23
N THR A 333 5.94 19.88 -6.70
CA THR A 333 6.01 18.44 -6.94
C THR A 333 7.00 18.11 -8.04
N LYS A 334 7.93 17.19 -7.75
CA LYS A 334 8.96 16.72 -8.69
C LYS A 334 8.62 15.39 -9.34
N HIS A 335 7.82 14.57 -8.67
CA HIS A 335 7.34 13.29 -9.19
C HIS A 335 5.83 13.19 -9.05
N LEU A 336 5.13 13.14 -10.17
CA LEU A 336 3.68 12.94 -10.20
C LEU A 336 3.38 11.49 -10.61
N VAL A 337 2.63 10.76 -9.79
CA VAL A 337 2.16 9.41 -10.08
C VAL A 337 0.66 9.44 -10.30
N LEU A 338 0.23 9.10 -11.50
CA LEU A 338 -1.16 9.07 -11.93
C LEU A 338 -1.64 7.63 -11.97
N LYS A 339 -2.40 7.17 -10.97
CA LYS A 339 -3.17 5.94 -11.12
C LYS A 339 -4.36 6.25 -12.01
N THR A 340 -4.47 5.62 -13.18
CA THR A 340 -5.42 6.03 -14.21
C THR A 340 -5.97 4.86 -15.03
N GLU A 341 -7.24 4.96 -15.41
CA GLU A 341 -7.88 4.06 -16.39
C GLU A 341 -7.80 4.65 -17.82
N LEU A 342 -7.18 5.83 -17.96
CA LEU A 342 -7.21 6.67 -19.16
C LEU A 342 -8.65 6.88 -19.68
N HIS A 343 -9.60 7.07 -18.76
CA HIS A 343 -10.98 7.41 -19.12
C HIS A 343 -11.05 8.88 -19.59
N PRO A 344 -11.85 9.23 -20.62
CA PRO A 344 -11.97 10.62 -21.09
C PRO A 344 -12.26 11.67 -20.00
N ARG A 345 -13.00 11.29 -18.95
CA ARG A 345 -13.28 12.15 -17.79
C ARG A 345 -12.02 12.53 -16.98
N GLU A 346 -10.95 11.75 -17.05
CA GLU A 346 -9.70 12.01 -16.31
C GLU A 346 -8.79 13.02 -17.01
N PHE A 347 -8.92 13.18 -18.32
CA PHE A 347 -7.90 13.90 -19.09
C PHE A 347 -7.78 15.38 -18.74
N ASN A 348 -8.88 16.05 -18.41
CA ASN A 348 -8.81 17.44 -17.93
C ASN A 348 -8.11 17.53 -16.56
N GLY A 349 -8.27 16.51 -15.70
CA GLY A 349 -7.57 16.45 -14.41
C GLY A 349 -6.07 16.23 -14.59
N ILE A 350 -5.69 15.33 -15.49
CA ILE A 350 -4.28 15.12 -15.88
C ILE A 350 -3.67 16.45 -16.36
N ARG A 351 -4.34 17.15 -17.29
CA ARG A 351 -3.88 18.46 -17.78
C ARG A 351 -3.76 19.49 -16.65
N LEU A 352 -4.74 19.55 -15.75
CA LEU A 352 -4.75 20.50 -14.63
C LEU A 352 -3.57 20.27 -13.68
N LEU A 353 -3.21 19.01 -13.39
CA LEU A 353 -2.04 18.70 -12.57
C LEU A 353 -0.74 19.04 -13.28
N LEU A 354 -0.60 18.72 -14.58
CA LEU A 354 0.59 19.10 -15.35
C LEU A 354 0.80 20.62 -15.40
N MET A 355 -0.28 21.40 -15.48
CA MET A 355 -0.23 22.87 -15.43
C MET A 355 0.21 23.41 -14.07
N ASN A 356 -0.09 22.70 -12.98
CA ASN A 356 0.18 23.14 -11.63
C ASN A 356 1.38 22.43 -10.97
N CYS A 357 2.16 21.64 -11.72
CA CYS A 357 3.43 21.08 -11.25
C CYS A 357 4.58 21.57 -12.15
N PRO A 358 4.98 22.85 -12.10
CA PRO A 358 6.00 23.41 -13.00
C PRO A 358 7.39 22.74 -12.84
N ASN A 359 7.70 22.23 -11.65
CA ASN A 359 8.99 21.61 -11.33
C ASN A 359 9.01 20.07 -11.50
N LEU A 360 8.05 19.53 -12.25
CA LEU A 360 7.90 18.09 -12.46
C LEU A 360 9.08 17.50 -13.26
N GLU A 361 9.89 16.67 -12.61
CA GLU A 361 11.04 15.99 -13.21
C GLU A 361 10.67 14.59 -13.73
N THR A 362 9.73 13.90 -13.07
CA THR A 362 9.29 12.55 -13.44
C THR A 362 7.77 12.45 -13.42
N LEU A 363 7.20 11.88 -14.48
CA LEU A 363 5.78 11.51 -14.53
C LEU A 363 5.65 9.99 -14.58
N THR A 364 4.88 9.40 -13.67
CA THR A 364 4.48 7.99 -13.73
C THR A 364 3.00 7.89 -14.07
N ILE A 365 2.69 7.10 -15.10
CA ILE A 365 1.34 6.72 -15.51
C ILE A 365 1.17 5.25 -15.09
N ASP A 366 0.46 5.03 -13.99
CA ASP A 366 0.15 3.70 -13.47
C ASP A 366 -1.21 3.25 -14.02
N LEU A 367 -1.18 2.41 -15.05
CA LEU A 367 -2.39 1.97 -15.75
C LEU A 367 -3.15 0.95 -14.91
N LEU A 368 -4.39 1.27 -14.58
CA LEU A 368 -5.31 0.38 -13.89
C LEU A 368 -6.13 -0.44 -14.89
N PRO A 369 -6.61 -1.63 -14.51
CA PRO A 369 -7.56 -2.38 -15.32
C PRO A 369 -8.79 -1.52 -15.66
N PRO A 370 -9.32 -1.60 -16.90
CA PRO A 370 -10.48 -0.82 -17.28
C PRO A 370 -11.69 -1.19 -16.40
N SER A 371 -12.36 -0.18 -15.83
CA SER A 371 -13.60 -0.38 -15.09
C SER A 371 -14.65 -1.05 -15.99
N PRO A 372 -15.37 -2.09 -15.52
CA PRO A 372 -16.40 -2.78 -16.29
C PRO A 372 -17.59 -1.88 -16.69
N ILE A 373 -17.67 -0.67 -16.14
CA ILE A 373 -18.78 0.28 -16.33
C ILE A 373 -18.52 1.26 -17.50
N ALA A 374 -17.29 1.38 -18.01
CA ALA A 374 -16.93 2.41 -18.99
C ALA A 374 -17.12 1.99 -20.46
N THR A 375 -18.35 2.12 -20.98
CA THR A 375 -18.71 1.87 -22.39
C THR A 375 -18.76 3.13 -23.28
N ALA A 376 -18.55 4.32 -22.73
CA ALA A 376 -18.63 5.55 -23.53
C ALA A 376 -17.33 5.82 -24.31
N SER A 377 -17.41 5.77 -25.65
CA SER A 377 -16.30 6.09 -26.56
C SER A 377 -15.90 7.58 -26.54
N SER A 378 -16.76 8.46 -26.02
CA SER A 378 -16.54 9.90 -25.88
C SER A 378 -17.36 10.45 -24.71
N TYR A 379 -16.87 11.45 -23.99
CA TYR A 379 -17.61 12.08 -22.88
C TYR A 379 -17.54 13.61 -22.96
N ALA A 380 -18.69 14.29 -22.92
CA ALA A 380 -18.78 15.76 -22.96
C ALA A 380 -17.93 16.42 -24.08
N GLY A 381 -17.88 15.80 -25.26
CA GLY A 381 -17.09 16.27 -26.40
C GLY A 381 -15.59 15.90 -26.35
N ILE A 382 -15.13 15.19 -25.32
CA ILE A 382 -13.77 14.65 -25.24
C ILE A 382 -13.73 13.30 -25.97
N ASP A 383 -13.00 13.27 -27.08
CA ASP A 383 -12.68 12.06 -27.82
C ASP A 383 -11.27 11.57 -27.44
N PRO A 384 -11.12 10.35 -26.87
CA PRO A 384 -9.84 9.80 -26.47
C PRO A 384 -8.84 9.54 -27.60
N GLN A 385 -9.31 9.50 -28.85
CA GLN A 385 -8.42 9.34 -30.01
C GLN A 385 -7.76 10.68 -30.38
N THR A 386 -8.50 11.78 -30.27
CA THR A 386 -8.05 13.09 -30.75
C THR A 386 -7.58 14.03 -29.64
N TYR A 387 -7.99 13.83 -28.40
CA TYR A 387 -7.74 14.76 -27.30
C TYR A 387 -6.26 15.08 -27.05
N TRP A 388 -5.39 14.08 -27.16
CA TRP A 388 -3.93 14.24 -26.95
C TRP A 388 -3.18 14.60 -28.24
N MET A 389 -3.87 14.77 -29.37
CA MET A 389 -3.23 15.12 -30.65
C MET A 389 -2.75 16.58 -30.76
N PRO A 390 -3.44 17.60 -30.22
CA PRO A 390 -3.00 18.99 -30.29
C PRO A 390 -1.58 19.19 -29.74
N ASN A 391 -0.83 20.11 -30.36
CA ASN A 391 0.52 20.46 -29.94
C ASN A 391 0.47 21.49 -28.79
N ILE A 392 0.02 21.03 -27.62
CA ILE A 392 -0.01 21.83 -26.38
C ILE A 392 1.17 21.37 -25.53
N SER A 393 1.96 22.31 -25.01
CA SER A 393 3.01 22.03 -24.04
C SER A 393 2.80 22.82 -22.75
N TYR A 394 3.12 22.20 -21.63
CA TYR A 394 3.15 22.77 -20.30
C TYR A 394 4.56 23.21 -19.94
N GLU A 395 4.67 24.12 -18.98
CA GLU A 395 5.96 24.62 -18.49
C GLU A 395 6.87 23.47 -18.06
N CYS A 396 6.36 22.53 -17.28
CA CYS A 396 7.15 21.38 -16.84
C CYS A 396 7.68 20.53 -18.00
N GLN A 397 6.87 20.31 -19.04
CA GLN A 397 7.30 19.53 -20.20
C GLN A 397 8.41 20.22 -21.00
N ARG A 398 8.42 21.55 -21.02
CA ARG A 398 9.44 22.34 -21.72
C ARG A 398 10.72 22.49 -20.91
N GLU A 399 10.60 22.61 -19.58
CA GLU A 399 11.70 23.07 -18.73
C GLU A 399 12.30 21.98 -17.83
N THR A 400 11.51 21.05 -17.30
CA THR A 400 11.90 20.23 -16.14
C THR A 400 11.69 18.71 -16.30
N LEU A 401 10.74 18.26 -17.11
CA LEU A 401 10.36 16.86 -17.24
C LEU A 401 11.43 16.05 -17.98
N LYS A 402 12.07 15.12 -17.26
CA LYS A 402 13.16 14.26 -17.75
C LYS A 402 12.73 12.84 -18.06
N ALA A 403 11.74 12.32 -17.33
CA ALA A 403 11.34 10.92 -17.46
C ALA A 403 9.81 10.75 -17.46
N VAL A 404 9.33 9.89 -18.36
CA VAL A 404 7.94 9.39 -18.34
C VAL A 404 7.98 7.87 -18.14
N ILE A 405 7.37 7.40 -17.07
CA ILE A 405 7.30 5.98 -16.70
C ILE A 405 5.86 5.52 -16.90
N VAL A 406 5.64 4.43 -17.63
CA VAL A 406 4.33 3.82 -17.83
C VAL A 406 4.35 2.42 -17.22
N LYS A 407 3.56 2.20 -16.18
CA LYS A 407 3.37 0.89 -15.56
C LYS A 407 2.15 0.19 -16.14
N ASN A 408 2.18 -1.14 -16.13
CA ASN A 408 1.15 -2.01 -16.70
C ASN A 408 0.88 -1.72 -18.19
N PHE A 409 1.93 -1.44 -18.95
CA PHE A 409 1.84 -1.12 -20.38
C PHE A 409 1.53 -2.37 -21.21
N ILE A 410 0.49 -2.29 -22.04
CA ILE A 410 0.08 -3.38 -22.94
C ILE A 410 0.04 -2.96 -24.41
N GLY A 411 0.38 -1.70 -24.73
CA GLY A 411 0.44 -1.19 -26.10
C GLY A 411 -0.91 -0.72 -26.64
N GLY A 412 -1.89 -0.46 -25.78
CA GLY A 412 -3.20 0.02 -26.17
C GLY A 412 -3.16 1.38 -26.86
N ALA A 413 -4.15 1.68 -27.71
CA ALA A 413 -4.18 2.93 -28.48
C ALA A 413 -4.16 4.19 -27.58
N LYS A 414 -4.92 4.17 -26.47
CA LYS A 414 -4.97 5.28 -25.50
C LYS A 414 -3.61 5.54 -24.86
N GLU A 415 -2.93 4.47 -24.44
CA GLU A 415 -1.58 4.52 -23.85
C GLU A 415 -0.59 5.14 -24.84
N LEU A 416 -0.65 4.72 -26.10
CA LEU A 416 0.22 5.24 -27.15
C LEU A 416 -0.03 6.72 -27.44
N HIS A 417 -1.27 7.19 -27.39
CA HIS A 417 -1.59 8.60 -27.63
C HIS A 417 -1.02 9.51 -26.54
N ILE A 418 -1.18 9.14 -25.27
CA ILE A 418 -0.64 9.94 -24.18
C ILE A 418 0.89 9.90 -24.15
N VAL A 419 1.53 8.75 -24.41
CA VAL A 419 2.99 8.67 -24.50
C VAL A 419 3.52 9.49 -25.69
N LYS A 420 2.89 9.39 -26.86
CA LYS A 420 3.25 10.22 -28.02
C LYS A 420 3.03 11.71 -27.77
N PHE A 421 2.06 12.09 -26.94
CA PHE A 421 1.90 13.47 -26.51
C PHE A 421 3.14 13.95 -25.76
N PHE A 422 3.61 13.22 -24.74
CA PHE A 422 4.82 13.60 -24.00
C PHE A 422 6.08 13.61 -24.86
N ILE A 423 6.27 12.61 -25.73
CA ILE A 423 7.40 12.57 -26.66
C ILE A 423 7.41 13.80 -27.59
N ARG A 424 6.24 14.22 -28.10
CA ARG A 424 6.14 15.39 -28.99
C ARG A 424 6.31 16.71 -28.25
N SER A 425 5.87 16.81 -27.00
CA SER A 425 5.94 18.04 -26.22
C SER A 425 7.27 18.24 -25.48
N GLY A 426 8.02 17.15 -25.22
CA GLY A 426 9.19 17.11 -24.34
C GLY A 426 10.54 17.46 -24.96
N TYR A 427 10.56 17.95 -26.22
CA TYR A 427 11.71 18.28 -27.07
C TYR A 427 13.11 18.05 -26.46
N ASP A 428 13.64 19.02 -25.72
CA ASP A 428 15.06 19.05 -25.30
C ASP A 428 15.31 18.51 -23.89
N ARG A 429 14.25 18.25 -23.11
CA ARG A 429 14.37 17.89 -21.69
C ARG A 429 14.01 16.45 -21.39
N LEU A 430 13.13 15.85 -22.18
CA LEU A 430 12.70 14.47 -21.97
C LEU A 430 13.81 13.51 -22.41
N GLU A 431 14.49 12.93 -21.44
CA GLU A 431 15.65 12.05 -21.64
C GLU A 431 15.22 10.61 -21.94
N ARG A 432 14.15 10.14 -21.26
CA ARG A 432 13.72 8.74 -21.37
C ARG A 432 12.22 8.51 -21.16
N VAL A 433 11.75 7.44 -21.77
CA VAL A 433 10.44 6.82 -21.54
C VAL A 433 10.66 5.38 -21.10
N GLU A 434 10.15 5.00 -19.93
CA GLU A 434 10.26 3.63 -19.41
C GLU A 434 8.89 2.95 -19.46
N LEU A 435 8.83 1.77 -20.08
CA LEU A 435 7.59 0.99 -20.27
C LEU A 435 7.72 -0.32 -19.51
N TYR A 436 6.93 -0.49 -18.44
CA TYR A 436 6.90 -1.70 -17.61
C TYR A 436 5.67 -2.53 -17.99
N MET A 437 5.91 -3.73 -18.54
CA MET A 437 4.84 -4.68 -18.86
C MET A 437 4.43 -5.47 -17.61
N PRO A 438 3.13 -5.84 -17.47
CA PRO A 438 2.68 -6.76 -16.43
C PRO A 438 3.42 -8.09 -16.48
N PHE A 439 3.61 -8.72 -15.32
CA PHE A 439 4.31 -10.02 -15.21
C PHE A 439 3.49 -11.19 -15.76
N ASP A 440 2.17 -11.05 -15.80
CA ASP A 440 1.19 -12.07 -16.18
C ASP A 440 0.70 -11.93 -17.64
N LEU A 441 1.35 -11.07 -18.42
CA LEU A 441 0.98 -10.81 -19.80
C LEU A 441 1.21 -12.04 -20.70
N ASP A 442 0.22 -12.38 -21.53
CA ASP A 442 0.38 -13.51 -22.45
C ASP A 442 1.43 -13.23 -23.54
N ASN A 443 1.97 -14.28 -24.15
CA ASN A 443 3.07 -14.13 -25.11
C ASN A 443 2.67 -13.30 -26.35
N GLY A 444 1.42 -13.38 -26.81
CA GLY A 444 0.93 -12.57 -27.93
C GLY A 444 0.84 -11.10 -27.56
N GLN A 445 0.30 -10.80 -26.37
CA GLN A 445 0.24 -9.46 -25.81
C GLN A 445 1.65 -8.87 -25.57
N MET A 446 2.61 -9.66 -25.06
CA MET A 446 4.00 -9.22 -24.91
C MET A 446 4.63 -8.84 -26.25
N VAL A 447 4.47 -9.67 -27.28
CA VAL A 447 4.98 -9.38 -28.62
C VAL A 447 4.34 -8.11 -29.18
N PHE A 448 3.04 -7.94 -28.98
CA PHE A 448 2.33 -6.73 -29.39
C PHE A 448 2.84 -5.49 -28.67
N ALA A 449 2.96 -5.52 -27.34
CA ALA A 449 3.46 -4.42 -26.53
C ALA A 449 4.88 -4.03 -26.96
N ARG A 450 5.79 -4.99 -27.15
CA ARG A 450 7.16 -4.75 -27.64
C ARG A 450 7.18 -4.10 -29.02
N ALA A 451 6.35 -4.58 -29.95
CA ALA A 451 6.25 -3.96 -31.27
C ALA A 451 5.78 -2.49 -31.19
N LYS A 452 4.89 -2.17 -30.24
CA LYS A 452 4.47 -0.79 -29.99
C LYS A 452 5.56 0.05 -29.33
N SER A 453 6.35 -0.51 -28.41
CA SER A 453 7.51 0.16 -27.82
C SER A 453 8.57 0.49 -28.88
N GLU A 454 8.87 -0.43 -29.79
CA GLU A 454 9.78 -0.18 -30.93
C GLU A 454 9.27 0.94 -31.84
N MET A 455 7.95 0.98 -32.09
CA MET A 455 7.33 2.07 -32.84
C MET A 455 7.54 3.42 -32.14
N LEU A 456 7.41 3.48 -30.80
CA LEU A 456 7.68 4.69 -30.04
C LEU A 456 9.16 5.11 -30.15
N GLN A 457 10.10 4.17 -30.00
CA GLN A 457 11.53 4.44 -30.14
C GLN A 457 11.88 5.02 -31.51
N ARG A 458 11.31 4.47 -32.60
CA ARG A 458 11.53 4.98 -33.97
C ARG A 458 10.95 6.37 -34.19
N SER A 459 9.96 6.76 -33.41
CA SER A 459 9.36 8.10 -33.47
C SER A 459 10.08 9.14 -32.60
N ALA A 460 11.04 8.71 -31.78
CA ALA A 460 11.64 9.51 -30.72
C ALA A 460 13.17 9.42 -30.76
N ASN A 461 13.79 9.86 -31.85
CA ASN A 461 15.25 9.74 -32.08
C ASN A 461 16.12 10.49 -31.05
N HIS A 462 15.55 11.43 -30.30
CA HIS A 462 16.26 12.27 -29.32
C HIS A 462 16.24 11.70 -27.89
N LEU A 463 15.49 10.61 -27.64
CA LEU A 463 15.34 10.04 -26.29
C LEU A 463 15.39 8.50 -26.30
N GLN A 464 15.61 7.93 -25.11
CA GLN A 464 15.65 6.47 -24.92
C GLN A 464 14.28 5.94 -24.52
N VAL A 465 13.77 4.94 -25.24
CA VAL A 465 12.59 4.16 -24.84
C VAL A 465 13.06 2.83 -24.28
N LEU A 466 12.97 2.67 -22.96
CA LEU A 466 13.36 1.47 -22.23
C LEU A 466 12.14 0.60 -21.98
N VAL A 467 12.31 -0.71 -22.14
CA VAL A 467 11.24 -1.70 -21.98
C VAL A 467 11.66 -2.71 -20.92
N HIS A 468 10.84 -2.84 -19.89
CA HIS A 468 11.07 -3.72 -18.75
C HIS A 468 10.00 -4.80 -18.71
N ASN A 469 10.40 -6.05 -18.50
CA ASN A 469 9.49 -7.11 -18.07
C ASN A 469 9.50 -7.07 -16.54
N SER A 470 8.32 -6.99 -15.91
CA SER A 470 8.19 -7.03 -14.45
C SER A 470 8.47 -8.42 -13.89
#